data_AF-A0A535MDU4-F1
#
_entry.id   AF-A0A535MDU4-F1
#
_cell.length_a   1.000
_cell.length_b   1.000
_cell.length_c   1.000
_cell.angle_alpha   90.00
_cell.angle_beta   90.00
_cell.angle_gamma   90.00
#
_symmetry.space_group_name_H-M   'P 1'
#
loop_
_entity.id
_entity.type
_entity.pdbx_description
1 polymer ?
#
loop_
_entity_poly.entity_id
_entity_poly.type
_entity_poly.pdbx_seq_one_letter_code
_entity_poly.pdbx_strand_id
1 'polypeptide(L)'
;MKALAERLERCPQIAKLTDEVHSEAWTIAHSLSDLADSSEAFRKLLPRLVDESIEGDELVQRLIEVVNELQHMLYHLEDPRFFRQLLGPLREDWEKARAAPPPTAR
;
A
#
# COMPACT_ATOMS: atom_id res chain seq x y z
N MET A 1 8.40 -3.55 -16.29
CA MET A 1 9.02 -2.69 -15.25
C MET A 1 10.25 -1.92 -15.73
N LYS A 2 11.21 -2.53 -16.43
CA LYS A 2 12.42 -1.84 -16.95
C LYS A 2 12.14 -0.50 -17.67
N ALA A 3 11.24 -0.48 -18.66
CA ALA A 3 10.93 0.73 -19.41
C ALA A 3 10.32 1.86 -18.54
N LEU A 4 9.60 1.51 -17.46
CA LEU A 4 9.09 2.50 -16.51
C LEU A 4 10.23 3.04 -15.65
N ALA A 5 11.07 2.17 -15.09
CA ALA A 5 12.23 2.58 -14.29
C ALA A 5 13.14 3.55 -15.08
N GLU A 6 13.52 3.21 -16.31
CA GLU A 6 14.37 4.07 -17.16
C GLU A 6 13.75 5.45 -17.44
N ARG A 7 12.41 5.54 -17.49
CA ARG A 7 11.70 6.83 -17.62
C ARG A 7 11.71 7.61 -16.30
N LEU A 8 11.54 6.93 -15.17
CA LEU A 8 11.56 7.54 -13.84
C LEU A 8 12.95 8.04 -13.44
N GLU A 9 14.02 7.37 -13.89
CA GLU A 9 15.42 7.83 -13.70
C GLU A 9 15.67 9.21 -14.30
N ARG A 10 14.91 9.59 -15.33
CA ARG A 10 15.01 10.91 -15.98
C ARG A 10 14.19 11.98 -15.26
N CYS A 11 13.42 11.63 -14.23
CA CYS A 11 12.65 12.57 -13.43
C CYS A 11 13.54 13.14 -12.31
N PRO A 12 13.87 14.45 -12.28
CA PRO A 12 14.77 15.00 -11.28
C PRO A 12 14.31 14.79 -9.84
N GLN A 13 12.99 14.77 -9.61
CA GLN A 13 12.39 14.58 -8.28
C GLN A 13 12.60 13.17 -7.73
N ILE A 14 12.74 12.18 -8.62
CA ILE A 14 12.96 10.77 -8.27
C ILE A 14 14.46 10.48 -8.27
N ALA A 15 15.18 10.94 -9.30
CA ALA A 15 16.62 10.72 -9.45
C ALA A 15 17.43 11.23 -8.24
N LYS A 16 17.00 12.34 -7.62
CA LYS A 16 17.64 12.89 -6.41
C LYS A 16 17.53 11.98 -5.17
N LEU A 17 16.65 10.98 -5.18
CA LEU A 17 16.43 10.05 -4.06
C LEU A 17 17.18 8.73 -4.22
N THR A 18 17.77 8.50 -5.41
CA THR A 18 18.67 7.38 -5.69
C THR A 18 20.02 7.60 -5.02
N ASP A 19 20.60 6.54 -4.47
CA ASP A 19 21.96 6.51 -3.93
C ASP A 19 22.80 5.37 -4.57
N GLU A 20 24.02 5.17 -4.09
CA GLU A 20 24.96 4.18 -4.64
C GLU A 20 24.46 2.73 -4.56
N VAL A 21 23.51 2.45 -3.66
CA VAL A 21 23.01 1.09 -3.38
C VAL A 21 21.56 0.93 -3.84
N HIS A 22 20.77 1.99 -3.84
CA HIS A 22 19.34 1.95 -4.09
C HIS A 22 18.93 2.88 -5.24
N SER A 23 18.39 2.28 -6.31
CA SER A 23 17.72 3.04 -7.38
C SER A 23 16.24 3.22 -7.06
N GLU A 24 15.87 4.45 -6.69
CA GLU A 24 14.48 4.80 -6.36
C GLU A 24 13.53 4.53 -7.54
N ALA A 25 13.97 4.80 -8.77
CA ALA A 25 13.18 4.56 -9.97
C ALA A 25 12.83 3.08 -10.17
N TRP A 26 13.79 2.19 -9.89
CA TRP A 26 13.57 0.75 -9.95
C TRP A 26 12.73 0.25 -8.79
N THR A 27 12.90 0.81 -7.60
CA THR A 27 12.05 0.52 -6.44
C THR A 27 10.60 0.85 -6.78
N ILE A 28 10.29 2.08 -7.21
CA ILE A 28 8.94 2.48 -7.63
C ILE A 28 8.35 1.52 -8.68
N ALA A 29 9.13 1.20 -9.72
CA ALA A 29 8.64 0.33 -10.78
C ALA A 29 8.32 -1.09 -10.29
N HIS A 30 9.15 -1.67 -9.41
CA HIS A 30 8.87 -2.98 -8.82
C HIS A 30 7.70 -2.91 -7.85
N SER A 31 7.68 -1.95 -6.92
CA SER A 31 6.59 -1.79 -5.97
C SER A 31 5.23 -1.63 -6.65
N LEU A 32 5.15 -0.93 -7.78
CA LEU A 32 3.90 -0.83 -8.56
C LEU A 32 3.49 -2.15 -9.21
N SER A 33 4.45 -2.98 -9.61
CA SER A 33 4.17 -4.33 -10.12
C SER A 33 3.64 -5.22 -9.00
N ASP A 34 4.33 -5.23 -7.85
CA ASP A 34 3.94 -6.04 -6.70
C ASP A 34 2.57 -5.60 -6.16
N LEU A 35 2.30 -4.28 -6.12
CA LEU A 35 0.98 -3.74 -5.78
C LEU A 35 -0.11 -4.22 -6.74
N ALA A 36 0.18 -4.34 -8.04
CA ALA A 36 -0.79 -4.85 -9.00
C ALA A 36 -1.10 -6.33 -8.76
N ASP A 37 -0.07 -7.13 -8.49
CA ASP A 37 -0.22 -8.56 -8.18
C ASP A 37 -0.98 -8.76 -6.86
N SER A 38 -0.62 -8.01 -5.82
CA SER A 38 -1.34 -7.98 -4.55
C SER A 38 -2.79 -7.54 -4.71
N SER A 39 -3.05 -6.52 -5.53
CA SER A 39 -4.41 -6.03 -5.78
C SER A 39 -5.28 -7.12 -6.40
N GLU A 40 -4.73 -7.91 -7.32
CA GLU A 40 -5.41 -9.05 -7.91
C GLU A 40 -5.61 -10.19 -6.89
N ALA A 41 -4.65 -10.43 -6.00
CA ALA A 41 -4.80 -11.40 -4.91
C ALA A 41 -5.92 -10.99 -3.93
N PHE A 42 -5.93 -9.75 -3.47
CA PHE A 42 -7.00 -9.18 -2.63
C PHE A 42 -8.36 -9.31 -3.31
N ARG A 43 -8.46 -8.94 -4.60
CA ARG A 43 -9.70 -9.04 -5.37
C ARG A 43 -10.25 -10.47 -5.39
N LYS A 44 -9.39 -11.49 -5.43
CA LYS A 44 -9.80 -12.91 -5.39
C LYS A 44 -10.31 -13.36 -4.02
N LEU A 45 -9.97 -12.67 -2.93
CA LEU A 45 -10.46 -12.98 -1.58
C LEU A 45 -11.89 -12.48 -1.38
N LEU A 46 -12.25 -11.33 -1.98
CA LEU A 46 -13.54 -10.67 -1.73
C LEU A 46 -14.79 -11.53 -1.99
N PRO A 47 -14.89 -12.32 -3.07
CA PRO A 47 -16.07 -13.15 -3.32
C PRO A 47 -16.33 -14.19 -2.22
N ARG A 48 -15.30 -14.62 -1.49
CA ARG A 48 -15.47 -15.58 -0.39
C ARG A 48 -16.12 -14.94 0.83
N LEU A 49 -15.93 -13.63 1.03
CA LEU A 49 -16.53 -12.92 2.17
C LEU A 49 -18.04 -12.70 2.04
N VAL A 50 -18.57 -12.77 0.82
CA VAL A 50 -20.00 -12.60 0.56
C VAL A 50 -20.75 -13.93 0.49
N ASP A 51 -20.04 -15.05 0.60
CA ASP A 51 -20.65 -16.37 0.67
C ASP A 51 -21.22 -16.58 2.09
N GLU A 52 -22.56 -16.57 2.19
CA GLU A 52 -23.28 -16.74 3.47
C GLU A 52 -23.03 -18.10 4.13
N SER A 53 -22.47 -19.09 3.41
CA SER A 53 -22.08 -20.36 4.01
C SER A 53 -20.80 -20.29 4.84
N ILE A 54 -20.02 -19.20 4.71
CA ILE A 54 -18.79 -18.96 5.48
C ILE A 54 -19.14 -18.16 6.74
N GLU A 55 -19.10 -18.82 7.89
CA GLU A 55 -19.47 -18.25 9.18
C GLU A 55 -18.42 -18.54 10.27
N GLY A 56 -18.60 -17.90 11.43
CA GLY A 56 -17.80 -18.17 12.63
C GLY A 56 -16.29 -18.02 12.41
N ASP A 57 -15.52 -19.01 12.88
CA ASP A 57 -14.06 -19.00 12.80
C ASP A 57 -13.54 -18.98 11.36
N GLU A 58 -14.25 -19.58 10.40
CA GLU A 58 -13.83 -19.54 9.01
C GLU A 58 -13.93 -18.12 8.45
N LEU A 59 -15.01 -17.40 8.74
CA LEU A 59 -15.16 -16.00 8.33
C LEU A 59 -14.04 -15.13 8.90
N VAL A 60 -13.72 -15.31 10.20
CA VAL A 60 -12.59 -14.61 10.85
C VAL A 60 -11.28 -14.93 10.13
N GLN A 61 -11.03 -16.19 9.77
CA GLN A 61 -9.83 -16.59 9.04
C GLN A 61 -9.74 -15.91 7.65
N ARG A 62 -10.85 -15.78 6.92
CA ARG A 62 -10.87 -15.05 5.63
C ARG A 62 -10.58 -13.56 5.80
N LEU A 63 -11.09 -12.95 6.86
CA LEU A 63 -10.76 -11.55 7.18
C LEU A 63 -9.28 -11.37 7.51
N ILE A 64 -8.65 -12.34 8.20
CA ILE A 64 -7.21 -12.32 8.45
C ILE A 64 -6.42 -12.40 7.14
N GLU A 65 -6.82 -13.29 6.21
CA GLU A 65 -6.19 -13.37 4.87
C GLU A 65 -6.25 -12.03 4.13
N VAL A 66 -7.40 -11.35 4.20
CA VAL A 66 -7.59 -10.02 3.59
C VAL A 66 -6.67 -8.98 4.24
N VAL A 67 -6.61 -8.95 5.57
CA VAL A 67 -5.74 -8.01 6.30
C VAL A 67 -4.27 -8.25 5.97
N ASN A 68 -3.84 -9.50 5.84
CA ASN A 68 -2.47 -9.84 5.46
C ASN A 68 -2.12 -9.28 4.07
N GLU A 69 -3.03 -9.41 3.10
CA GLU A 69 -2.80 -8.87 1.76
C GLU A 69 -2.76 -7.33 1.76
N LEU A 70 -3.63 -6.69 2.55
CA LEU A 70 -3.61 -5.23 2.72
C LEU A 70 -2.32 -4.75 3.39
N GLN A 71 -1.78 -5.49 4.37
CA GLN A 71 -0.48 -5.20 4.97
C GLN A 71 0.66 -5.33 3.95
N HIS A 72 0.59 -6.35 3.08
CA HIS A 72 1.59 -6.55 2.03
C HIS A 72 1.57 -5.39 1.01
N MET A 73 0.38 -4.94 0.60
CA MET A 73 0.26 -3.72 -0.22
C MET A 73 0.83 -2.49 0.48
N LEU A 74 0.53 -2.31 1.78
CA LEU A 74 1.06 -1.18 2.54
C LEU A 74 2.58 -1.18 2.57
N TYR A 75 3.21 -2.35 2.72
CA TYR A 75 4.66 -2.50 2.64
C TYR A 75 5.22 -2.01 1.29
N HIS A 76 4.66 -2.47 0.16
CA HIS A 76 5.11 -2.03 -1.17
C HIS A 76 4.83 -0.55 -1.42
N LEU A 77 3.74 -0.02 -0.86
CA LEU A 77 3.42 1.41 -0.96
C LEU A 77 4.43 2.28 -0.18
N GLU A 78 4.99 1.76 0.91
CA GLU A 78 5.98 2.44 1.76
C GLU A 78 7.43 2.23 1.34
N ASP A 79 7.71 1.23 0.50
CA ASP A 79 9.07 0.92 0.09
C ASP A 79 9.74 2.10 -0.66
N PRO A 80 9.11 2.71 -1.69
CA PRO A 80 9.68 3.89 -2.34
C PRO A 80 9.76 5.12 -1.41
N ARG A 81 10.95 5.73 -1.30
CA ARG A 81 11.16 6.98 -0.55
C ARG A 81 10.27 8.10 -1.08
N PHE A 82 10.07 8.16 -2.39
CA PHE A 82 9.23 9.13 -3.07
C PHE A 82 7.77 9.02 -2.63
N PHE A 83 7.21 7.80 -2.59
CA PHE A 83 5.84 7.58 -2.13
C PHE A 83 5.69 7.92 -0.65
N ARG A 84 6.66 7.55 0.20
CA ARG A 84 6.66 7.95 1.62
C ARG A 84 6.60 9.47 1.82
N GLN A 85 7.37 10.23 1.04
CA GLN A 85 7.32 11.70 1.09
C GLN A 85 5.93 12.24 0.73
N LEU A 86 5.28 11.67 -0.28
CA LEU A 86 3.93 12.07 -0.70
C LEU A 86 2.83 11.65 0.30
N LEU A 87 3.02 10.52 0.98
CA LEU A 87 2.07 9.98 1.96
C LEU A 87 2.23 10.59 3.36
N GLY A 88 3.35 11.24 3.65
CA GLY A 88 3.63 11.87 4.95
C GLY A 88 2.50 12.79 5.44
N PRO A 89 2.06 13.78 4.66
CA PRO A 89 0.97 14.67 5.06
C PRO A 89 -0.35 13.91 5.37
N LEU A 90 -0.67 12.88 4.59
CA LEU A 90 -1.86 12.06 4.82
C LEU A 90 -1.80 11.29 6.14
N ARG A 91 -0.62 10.79 6.51
CA ARG A 91 -0.42 10.11 7.81
C ARG A 91 -0.58 11.09 8.97
N GLU A 92 0.00 12.28 8.88
CA GLU A 92 -0.14 13.30 9.91
C GLU A 92 -1.61 13.68 10.13
N ASP A 93 -2.37 13.84 9.05
CA ASP A 93 -3.80 14.15 9.13
C ASP A 93 -4.61 13.00 9.75
N TRP A 94 -4.28 11.75 9.40
CA TRP A 94 -4.88 10.58 10.03
C TRP A 94 -4.56 10.47 11.53
N GLU A 95 -3.32 10.74 11.92
CA GLU A 95 -2.90 10.74 13.32
C GLU A 95 -3.60 11.83 14.12
N LYS A 96 -3.71 13.04 13.56
CA LYS A 96 -4.48 14.14 14.17
C LYS A 96 -5.95 13.76 14.33
N ALA A 97 -6.58 13.18 13.30
CA ALA A 97 -7.97 12.76 13.36
C ALA A 97 -8.21 11.68 14.43
N ARG A 98 -7.29 10.71 14.57
CA ARG A 98 -7.37 9.68 15.62
C ARG A 98 -7.13 10.21 17.02
N ALA A 99 -6.31 11.25 17.17
CA ALA A 99 -6.04 11.90 18.45
C ALA A 99 -7.15 12.89 18.87
N ALA A 100 -8.00 13.32 17.94
CA ALA A 100 -9.10 14.21 18.24
C ALA A 100 -10.14 13.51 19.14
N PRO A 101 -10.67 14.18 20.18
CA PRO A 101 -11.76 13.64 20.96
C PRO A 101 -12.98 13.39 20.04
N PRO A 102 -13.78 12.34 20.30
CA PRO A 102 -14.98 12.10 19.52
C PRO A 102 -15.89 13.33 19.58
N PRO A 103 -16.60 13.66 18.48
CA PRO A 103 -17.47 14.82 18.45
C PRO A 103 -18.47 14.72 19.60
N THR A 104 -18.54 15.75 20.44
CA THR A 104 -19.51 15.83 21.52
C THR A 104 -20.90 15.97 20.88
N ALA A 105 -21.77 14.98 21.16
CA ALA A 105 -23.17 15.06 20.77
C ALA A 105 -23.78 16.32 21.39
N ARG A 106 -24.33 17.21 20.55
CA ARG A 106 -25.16 18.34 20.96
C ARG A 106 -26.62 17.94 20.91
#